data_AF-A0A1L4BQM9-F1
#
_entry.id   AF-A0A1L4BQM9-F1
#
_cell.length_a   1.000
_cell.length_b   1.000
_cell.length_c   1.000
_cell.angle_alpha   90.00
_cell.angle_beta   90.00
_cell.angle_gamma   90.00
#
_symmetry.space_group_name_H-M   'P 1'
#
loop_
_entity.id
_entity.type
_entity.pdbx_description
1 polymer ?
#
loop_
_entity_poly.entity_id
_entity_poly.type
_entity_poly.pdbx_seq_one_letter_code
_entity_poly.pdbx_strand_id
1 'polypeptide(L)'
;MRNLLNIKRHKGLSLIESLISSAIGLFILTSSFLVINSTLMTSVTSEKKVQLSQELDKKVDSYILTGKFDKNSTQQGNDFLKVKGSSSNLVKFVGENKESGITVSKEVIKHNKSS
;
A
#
# COMPACT_ATOMS: atom_id res chain seq x y z
N MET A 1 24.83 -24.23 67.44
CA MET A 1 24.35 -24.65 66.10
C MET A 1 23.34 -23.61 65.60
N ARG A 2 23.76 -22.61 64.83
CA ARG A 2 22.87 -21.58 64.26
C ARG A 2 23.01 -21.62 62.74
N ASN A 3 22.04 -22.23 62.06
CA ASN A 3 21.87 -22.12 60.61
C ASN A 3 20.38 -22.23 60.29
N LEU A 4 19.62 -21.15 60.53
CA LEU A 4 18.20 -21.05 60.17
C LEU A 4 17.81 -19.61 59.75
N LEU A 5 18.69 -18.87 59.09
CA LEU A 5 18.42 -17.49 58.68
C LEU A 5 18.98 -17.17 57.28
N ASN A 6 18.66 -17.98 56.27
CA ASN A 6 18.91 -17.52 54.89
C ASN A 6 18.00 -18.09 53.79
N ILE A 7 16.69 -18.21 54.04
CA ILE A 7 15.74 -18.66 53.00
C ILE A 7 14.46 -17.84 53.05
N LYS A 8 14.49 -16.51 52.81
CA LYS A 8 13.22 -15.75 52.67
C LYS A 8 13.28 -14.35 52.03
N ARG A 9 14.16 -14.07 51.04
CA ARG A 9 14.19 -12.75 50.37
C ARG A 9 14.11 -12.71 48.84
N HIS A 10 13.82 -13.81 48.14
CA HIS A 10 13.78 -13.82 46.66
C HIS A 10 12.38 -13.83 46.00
N LYS A 11 11.28 -14.02 46.75
CA LYS A 11 9.94 -14.12 46.13
C LYS A 11 9.43 -12.81 45.50
N GLY A 12 9.75 -11.64 46.10
CA GLY A 12 9.32 -10.35 45.57
C GLY A 12 10.07 -9.94 44.29
N LEU A 13 11.36 -10.28 44.21
CA LEU A 13 12.21 -10.07 43.02
C LEU A 13 11.76 -10.96 41.85
N SER A 14 11.41 -12.21 42.12
CA SER A 14 10.94 -13.14 41.08
C SER A 14 9.58 -12.75 40.47
N LEU A 15 8.67 -12.14 41.25
CA LEU A 15 7.38 -11.66 40.73
C LEU A 15 7.53 -10.44 39.82
N ILE A 16 8.37 -9.47 40.21
CA ILE A 16 8.62 -8.28 39.38
C ILE A 16 9.39 -8.67 38.11
N GLU A 17 10.34 -9.60 38.17
CA GLU A 17 11.03 -10.16 37.01
C GLU A 17 10.06 -10.85 36.04
N SER A 18 9.11 -11.63 36.55
CA SER A 18 8.06 -12.26 35.73
C SER A 18 7.16 -11.22 35.07
N LEU A 19 6.78 -10.16 35.80
CA LEU A 19 5.96 -9.08 35.27
C LEU A 19 6.68 -8.27 34.18
N ILE A 20 7.97 -7.98 34.38
CA ILE A 20 8.82 -7.33 33.37
C ILE A 20 8.98 -8.24 32.15
N SER A 21 9.25 -9.53 32.35
CA SER A 21 9.37 -10.50 31.26
C SER A 21 8.07 -10.63 30.46
N SER A 22 6.92 -10.62 31.13
CA SER A 22 5.60 -10.64 30.48
C SER A 22 5.35 -9.35 29.70
N ALA A 23 5.69 -8.19 30.26
CA ALA A 23 5.55 -6.90 29.58
C ALA A 23 6.43 -6.81 28.33
N ILE A 24 7.67 -7.30 28.38
CA ILE A 24 8.57 -7.38 27.23
C ILE A 24 8.00 -8.33 26.17
N GLY A 25 7.51 -9.50 26.58
CA GLY A 25 6.89 -10.47 25.66
C GLY A 25 5.67 -9.89 24.93
N LEU A 26 4.79 -9.22 25.67
CA LEU A 26 3.63 -8.53 25.10
C LEU A 26 4.05 -7.40 24.16
N PHE A 27 5.06 -6.62 24.55
CA PHE A 27 5.58 -5.55 23.71
C PHE A 27 6.12 -6.07 22.37
N ILE A 28 6.92 -7.15 22.40
CA ILE A 28 7.45 -7.78 21.18
C ILE A 28 6.31 -8.32 20.31
N LEU A 29 5.30 -8.93 20.92
CA LEU A 29 4.14 -9.46 20.22
C LEU A 29 3.35 -8.35 19.52
N THR A 30 3.05 -7.25 20.24
CA THR A 30 2.37 -6.08 19.67
C THR A 30 3.18 -5.45 18.55
N SER A 31 4.49 -5.30 18.74
CA SER A 31 5.39 -4.75 17.71
C SER A 31 5.38 -5.62 16.44
N SER A 32 5.46 -6.95 16.59
CA SER A 32 5.39 -7.89 15.48
C SER A 32 4.07 -7.78 14.71
N PHE A 33 2.93 -7.71 15.42
CA PHE A 33 1.63 -7.51 14.78
C PHE A 33 1.53 -6.18 14.04
N LEU A 34 2.08 -5.10 14.60
CA LEU A 34 2.10 -3.79 13.95
C LEU A 34 2.87 -3.86 12.62
N VAL A 35 4.05 -4.47 12.62
CA VAL A 35 4.89 -4.63 11.41
C VAL A 35 4.18 -5.47 10.35
N ILE A 36 3.56 -6.59 10.76
CA ILE A 36 2.80 -7.47 9.85
C ILE A 36 1.64 -6.70 9.21
N ASN A 37 0.82 -6.01 10.02
CA ASN A 37 -0.32 -5.25 9.52
C ASN A 37 0.10 -4.13 8.58
N SER A 38 1.17 -3.40 8.91
CA SER A 38 1.73 -2.35 8.05
C SER A 38 2.21 -2.92 6.73
N THR A 39 2.89 -4.06 6.75
CA THR A 39 3.40 -4.73 5.55
C THR A 39 2.24 -5.20 4.67
N LEU A 40 1.23 -5.86 5.25
CA LEU A 40 0.04 -6.30 4.52
C LEU A 40 -0.72 -5.14 3.88
N MET A 41 -0.95 -4.05 4.63
CA MET A 41 -1.59 -2.85 4.09
C MET A 41 -0.78 -2.24 2.95
N THR A 42 0.55 -2.21 3.06
CA THR A 42 1.44 -1.71 2.02
C THR A 42 1.38 -2.61 0.77
N SER A 43 1.40 -3.93 0.94
CA SER A 43 1.29 -4.89 -0.16
C SER A 43 -0.04 -4.76 -0.89
N VAL A 44 -1.17 -4.74 -0.18
CA VAL A 44 -2.49 -4.57 -0.79
C VAL A 44 -2.60 -3.22 -1.52
N THR A 45 -2.06 -2.15 -0.95
CA THR A 45 -2.03 -0.83 -1.61
C THR A 45 -1.17 -0.86 -2.87
N SER A 46 -0.01 -1.51 -2.82
CA SER A 46 0.89 -1.67 -3.96
C SER A 46 0.24 -2.52 -5.05
N GLU A 47 -0.42 -3.62 -4.70
CA GLU A 47 -1.15 -4.46 -5.65
C GLU A 47 -2.29 -3.70 -6.32
N LYS A 48 -3.12 -2.96 -5.56
CA LYS A 48 -4.18 -2.12 -6.12
C LYS A 48 -3.62 -1.07 -7.07
N LYS A 49 -2.48 -0.44 -6.73
CA LYS A 49 -1.80 0.51 -7.61
C LYS A 49 -1.30 -0.15 -8.89
N VAL A 50 -0.71 -1.34 -8.81
CA VAL A 50 -0.25 -2.10 -9.98
C VAL A 50 -1.44 -2.48 -10.88
N GLN A 51 -2.53 -2.98 -10.30
CA GLN A 51 -3.74 -3.32 -11.05
C GLN A 51 -4.32 -2.10 -11.78
N LEU A 52 -4.46 -0.97 -11.09
CA LEU A 52 -4.93 0.28 -11.68
C LEU A 52 -4.00 0.77 -12.80
N SER A 53 -2.68 0.63 -12.62
CA SER A 53 -1.69 0.97 -13.65
C SER A 53 -1.79 0.07 -14.87
N GLN A 54 -1.95 -1.25 -14.69
CA GLN A 54 -2.11 -2.21 -15.79
C GLN A 54 -3.41 -1.97 -16.56
N GLU A 55 -4.49 -1.62 -15.86
CA GLU A 55 -5.75 -1.29 -16.49
C GLU A 55 -5.65 0.02 -17.29
N LEU A 56 -4.99 1.03 -16.73
CA LEU A 56 -4.69 2.27 -17.44
C LEU A 56 -3.87 1.99 -18.70
N ASP A 57 -2.85 1.15 -18.60
CA ASP A 57 -1.98 0.78 -19.72
C ASP A 57 -2.76 0.13 -20.85
N LYS A 58 -3.66 -0.82 -20.57
CA LYS A 58 -4.53 -1.43 -21.59
C LYS A 58 -5.40 -0.40 -22.32
N LYS A 59 -5.96 0.57 -21.60
CA LYS A 59 -6.77 1.66 -22.20
C LYS A 59 -5.90 2.61 -23.02
N VAL A 60 -4.69 2.90 -22.58
CA VAL A 60 -3.72 3.72 -23.32
C VAL A 60 -3.26 3.01 -24.60
N ASP A 61 -2.95 1.72 -24.54
CA ASP A 61 -2.55 0.93 -25.71
C ASP A 61 -3.69 0.89 -26.73
N SER A 62 -4.93 0.70 -26.28
CA SER A 62 -6.11 0.80 -27.14
C SER A 62 -6.24 2.19 -27.79
N TYR A 63 -5.95 3.27 -27.07
CA TYR A 63 -5.92 4.62 -27.63
C TYR A 63 -4.81 4.80 -28.67
N ILE A 64 -3.62 4.24 -28.44
CA ILE A 64 -2.50 4.32 -29.39
C ILE A 64 -2.87 3.62 -30.70
N LEU A 65 -3.54 2.47 -30.62
CA LEU A 65 -3.95 1.66 -31.76
C LEU A 65 -5.17 2.21 -32.51
N THR A 66 -6.18 2.71 -31.78
CA THR A 66 -7.48 3.11 -32.38
C THR A 66 -7.67 4.62 -32.51
N GLY A 67 -6.83 5.41 -31.84
CA GLY A 67 -6.98 6.86 -31.72
C GLY A 67 -8.15 7.32 -30.83
N LYS A 68 -8.95 6.40 -30.28
CA LYS A 68 -10.09 6.70 -29.40
C LYS A 68 -9.79 6.26 -27.98
N PHE A 69 -10.00 7.16 -27.02
CA PHE A 69 -9.83 6.84 -25.60
C PHE A 69 -11.20 6.62 -24.99
N ASP A 70 -11.42 5.43 -24.45
CA ASP A 70 -12.65 5.12 -23.74
C ASP A 70 -12.56 5.62 -22.28
N LYS A 71 -13.42 6.58 -21.95
CA LYS A 71 -13.54 7.19 -20.62
C LYS A 71 -14.46 6.42 -19.69
N ASN A 72 -15.07 5.32 -20.15
CA ASN A 72 -15.99 4.55 -19.34
C ASN A 72 -15.28 4.03 -18.08
N SER A 73 -15.86 4.36 -16.93
CA SER A 73 -15.46 3.84 -15.63
C SER A 73 -15.63 2.32 -15.64
N THR A 74 -14.59 1.58 -15.28
CA THR A 74 -14.69 0.13 -15.15
C THR A 74 -15.40 -0.21 -13.83
N GLN A 75 -15.92 -1.44 -13.74
CA GLN A 75 -16.81 -2.00 -12.71
C GLN A 75 -16.31 -1.96 -11.24
N GLN A 76 -15.25 -1.21 -10.91
CA GLN A 76 -14.65 -1.11 -9.56
C GLN A 76 -14.43 0.33 -9.08
N GLY A 77 -15.21 1.30 -9.58
CA GLY A 77 -15.05 2.70 -9.16
C GLY A 77 -13.73 3.35 -9.60
N ASN A 78 -13.10 2.77 -10.63
CA ASN A 78 -11.92 3.31 -11.30
C ASN A 78 -12.35 4.30 -12.39
N ASP A 79 -11.96 5.56 -12.24
CA ASP A 79 -12.19 6.60 -13.24
C ASP A 79 -10.93 6.83 -14.07
N PHE A 80 -11.11 6.91 -15.39
CA PHE A 80 -10.03 7.10 -16.34
C PHE A 80 -10.24 8.38 -17.16
N LEU A 81 -9.27 9.27 -17.10
CA LEU A 81 -9.33 10.60 -17.71
C LEU A 81 -8.17 10.81 -18.68
N LYS A 82 -8.48 11.46 -19.80
CA LYS A 82 -7.50 11.97 -20.75
C LYS A 82 -7.33 13.47 -20.50
N VAL A 83 -6.11 13.90 -20.21
CA VAL A 83 -5.72 15.28 -19.96
C VAL A 83 -4.64 15.72 -20.95
N LYS A 84 -4.48 17.04 -21.11
CA LYS A 84 -3.40 17.60 -21.94
C LYS A 84 -2.06 17.26 -21.27
N GLY A 85 -1.12 16.70 -22.04
CA GLY A 85 0.21 16.38 -21.53
C GLY A 85 1.06 17.62 -21.31
N SER A 86 2.22 17.42 -20.70
CA SER A 86 3.17 18.49 -20.37
C SER A 86 3.71 19.24 -21.60
N SER A 87 3.61 18.67 -22.81
CA SER A 87 3.96 19.32 -24.08
C SER A 87 2.86 19.15 -25.14
N SER A 88 2.88 19.95 -26.20
CA SER A 88 1.83 19.97 -27.25
C SER A 88 1.65 18.63 -27.96
N ASN A 89 2.70 17.82 -27.98
CA ASN A 89 2.75 16.53 -28.66
C ASN A 89 2.47 15.36 -27.72
N LEU A 90 2.20 15.62 -26.44
CA LEU A 90 1.93 14.60 -25.44
C LEU A 90 0.48 14.66 -24.95
N VAL A 91 -0.05 13.49 -24.61
CA VAL A 91 -1.32 13.30 -23.94
C VAL A 91 -1.05 12.61 -22.62
N LYS A 92 -1.63 13.13 -21.54
CA LYS A 92 -1.58 12.52 -20.22
C LYS A 92 -2.86 11.72 -20.00
N PHE A 93 -2.72 10.52 -19.44
CA PHE A 93 -3.82 9.70 -19.00
C PHE A 93 -3.71 9.51 -17.49
N VAL A 94 -4.84 9.60 -16.80
CA VAL A 94 -4.92 9.51 -15.34
C VAL A 94 -5.96 8.46 -15.00
N GLY A 95 -5.58 7.49 -14.17
CA GLY A 95 -6.49 6.53 -13.54
C GLY A 95 -6.59 6.84 -12.05
N GLU A 96 -7.81 6.91 -11.53
CA GLU A 96 -8.09 7.15 -10.12
C GLU A 96 -9.02 6.07 -9.59
N ASN A 97 -8.67 5.44 -8.48
CA ASN A 97 -9.59 4.56 -7.75
C ASN A 97 -10.21 5.35 -6.59
N LYS A 98 -11.51 5.65 -6.68
CA LYS A 98 -12.23 6.48 -5.69
C LYS A 98 -12.33 5.85 -4.30
N GLU A 99 -12.27 4.52 -4.21
CA GLU A 99 -12.40 3.80 -2.95
C GLU A 99 -11.10 3.81 -2.11
N SER A 100 -9.95 3.84 -2.78
CA SER A 100 -8.63 3.80 -2.16
C SER A 100 -7.86 5.12 -2.22
N GLY A 101 -8.33 6.10 -3.00
CA GLY A 101 -7.65 7.37 -3.24
C GLY A 101 -6.35 7.24 -4.05
N ILE A 102 -6.07 6.06 -4.62
CA ILE A 102 -4.87 5.82 -5.41
C ILE A 102 -5.03 6.46 -6.79
N THR A 103 -4.04 7.28 -7.16
CA THR A 103 -3.96 7.89 -8.50
C THR A 103 -2.71 7.41 -9.23
N VAL A 104 -2.87 7.02 -10.49
CA VAL A 104 -1.78 6.70 -11.42
C VAL A 104 -1.89 7.57 -12.65
N SER A 105 -0.76 7.97 -13.22
CA SER A 105 -0.77 8.76 -14.45
C SER A 105 0.34 8.35 -15.40
N LYS A 106 0.05 8.40 -16.70
CA LYS A 106 0.98 8.04 -17.77
C LYS A 106 0.90 9.07 -18.89
N GLU A 107 2.05 9.48 -19.42
CA GLU A 107 2.12 10.35 -20.60
C GLU A 107 2.57 9.56 -21.81
N VAL A 108 1.90 9.79 -22.95
CA VAL A 108 2.26 9.17 -24.24
C VAL A 108 2.19 10.21 -25.36
N ILE A 109 2.87 9.91 -26.46
CA ILE A 109 2.84 10.74 -27.65
C ILE A 109 1.42 10.74 -28.23
N LYS A 110 0.91 11.94 -28.51
CA LYS A 110 -0.39 12.15 -29.13
C LYS A 110 -0.45 11.36 -30.43
N HIS A 111 -1.47 10.52 -30.57
CA HIS A 111 -1.70 9.81 -31.83
C HIS A 111 -1.84 10.83 -32.95
N ASN A 112 -0.83 10.88 -33.82
CA ASN A 112 -0.82 11.74 -34.99
C ASN A 112 -1.34 10.89 -36.14
N LYS A 113 -2.59 11.12 -36.56
CA LYS A 113 -3.08 10.53 -37.80
C LYS A 113 -2.22 11.15 -38.91
N SER A 114 -1.27 10.38 -39.43
CA SER A 114 -0.66 10.70 -40.72
C SER A 114 -1.79 10.62 -41.73
N SER A 115 -2.29 11.79 -42.12
CA SER A 115 -3.22 11.93 -43.25
C SER A 115 -2.46 11.88 -44.56
#